data_AF-A0A956TV53-F1
#
_entry.id   AF-A0A956TV53-F1
#
_cell.length_a   1.000
_cell.length_b   1.000
_cell.length_c   1.000
_cell.angle_alpha   90.00
_cell.angle_beta   90.00
_cell.angle_gamma   90.00
#
_symmetry.space_group_name_H-M   'P 1'
#
loop_
_entity.id
_entity.type
_entity.pdbx_description
1 polymer ?
#
loop_
_entity_poly.entity_id
_entity_poly.type
_entity_poly.pdbx_seq_one_letter_code
_entity_poly.pdbx_strand_id
1 'polypeptide(L)'
;TNTDIMLNGNILVRGDTVVNRMSVTANPGPVPTAADRPTNINLTNGATVNTAITTGTIGGLLTMGGVAPGEATIRNVLLQLDDLFDEIATDLNALQATGRDLNGNIPVVPNNDIFGLVAGPDLALFRYSINSNIVNDPTLIAAASNVSGAFEGAGDGRNALLMAQLETSITNASLGNITYGDYIANTVSQLGVRSSATSGEYDTAKNIIFSINERKQAFSSVNIDEEMVNLVKFQRSLEASQRAFRSIDEAMQTIMGMVR
;
A
#
# COMPACT_ATOMS: atom_id res chain seq x y z
N THR A 1 -17.19 -32.91 -2.55
CA THR A 1 -17.99 -31.66 -2.68
C THR A 1 -17.27 -30.78 -3.69
N ASN A 2 -17.89 -30.51 -4.84
CA ASN A 2 -17.32 -29.57 -5.81
C ASN A 2 -17.52 -28.17 -5.26
N THR A 3 -16.43 -27.54 -4.82
CA THR A 3 -16.43 -26.16 -4.33
C THR A 3 -16.02 -25.25 -5.46
N ASP A 4 -16.84 -24.25 -5.75
CA ASP A 4 -16.51 -23.20 -6.72
C ASP A 4 -15.85 -22.02 -5.99
N ILE A 5 -14.78 -21.49 -6.58
CA ILE A 5 -14.05 -20.32 -6.07
C ILE A 5 -14.26 -19.18 -7.06
N MET A 6 -14.82 -18.07 -6.58
CA MET A 6 -15.14 -16.90 -7.39
C MET A 6 -14.48 -15.64 -6.84
N LEU A 7 -14.12 -14.72 -7.73
CA LEU A 7 -13.66 -13.37 -7.43
C LEU A 7 -14.61 -12.37 -8.09
N ASN A 8 -15.49 -11.76 -7.29
CA ASN A 8 -16.45 -10.73 -7.72
C ASN A 8 -17.19 -11.11 -9.03
N GLY A 9 -17.77 -12.31 -9.06
CA GLY A 9 -18.50 -12.86 -10.22
C GLY A 9 -17.64 -13.60 -11.25
N ASN A 10 -16.31 -13.46 -11.22
CA ASN A 10 -15.41 -14.24 -12.08
C ASN A 10 -15.08 -15.58 -11.43
N ILE A 11 -15.35 -16.69 -12.12
CA ILE A 11 -15.02 -18.03 -11.62
C ILE A 11 -13.53 -18.28 -11.83
N LEU A 12 -12.81 -18.56 -10.74
CA LEU A 12 -11.40 -18.95 -10.78
C LEU A 12 -11.27 -20.47 -10.87
N VAL A 13 -12.05 -21.18 -10.05
CA VAL A 13 -12.08 -22.66 -9.99
C VAL A 13 -13.53 -23.11 -9.97
N ARG A 14 -13.85 -24.13 -10.76
CA ARG A 14 -15.14 -24.83 -10.73
C ARG A 14 -14.88 -26.31 -10.47
N GLY A 15 -15.28 -26.79 -9.30
CA GLY A 15 -14.97 -28.15 -8.85
C GLY A 15 -13.46 -28.44 -8.89
N ASP A 16 -13.04 -29.31 -9.82
CA ASP A 16 -11.67 -29.74 -10.05
C ASP A 16 -10.95 -29.00 -11.19
N THR A 17 -11.63 -28.08 -11.87
CA THR A 17 -11.10 -27.35 -13.03
C THR A 17 -10.75 -25.91 -12.70
N VAL A 18 -9.55 -25.47 -13.12
CA VAL A 18 -9.17 -24.05 -13.11
C VAL A 18 -9.77 -23.38 -14.34
N VAL A 19 -10.65 -22.40 -14.12
CA VAL A 19 -11.36 -21.67 -15.19
C VAL A 19 -10.60 -20.41 -15.61
N ASN A 20 -10.15 -19.62 -14.64
CA ASN A 20 -9.37 -18.40 -14.90
C ASN A 20 -8.09 -18.39 -14.06
N ARG A 21 -6.98 -18.02 -14.70
CA ARG A 21 -5.70 -17.76 -14.04
C ARG A 21 -5.46 -16.26 -13.94
N MET A 22 -4.96 -15.81 -12.81
CA MET A 22 -4.49 -14.44 -12.62
C MET A 22 -3.09 -14.28 -13.20
N SER A 23 -2.87 -13.16 -13.87
CA SER A 23 -1.57 -12.73 -14.39
C SER A 23 -1.35 -11.26 -14.02
N VAL A 24 -0.11 -10.95 -13.68
CA VAL A 24 0.32 -9.60 -13.33
C VAL A 24 0.95 -8.97 -14.56
N THR A 25 0.46 -7.82 -14.98
CA THR A 25 0.95 -7.08 -16.14
C THR A 25 1.26 -5.64 -15.72
N ALA A 26 2.34 -5.07 -16.24
CA ALA A 26 2.56 -3.63 -16.11
C ALA A 26 1.40 -2.88 -16.75
N ASN A 27 0.97 -1.77 -16.15
CA ASN A 27 -0.08 -0.95 -16.75
C ASN A 27 0.41 -0.43 -18.13
N PRO A 28 -0.24 -0.81 -19.25
CA PRO A 28 0.23 -0.47 -20.60
C PRO A 28 -0.25 0.92 -21.09
N GLY A 29 -0.92 1.71 -20.24
CA GLY A 29 -1.50 3.00 -20.63
C GLY A 29 -0.45 4.03 -21.09
N PRO A 30 -0.59 4.63 -22.28
CA PRO A 30 0.40 5.58 -22.82
C PRO A 30 0.32 6.99 -22.22
N VAL A 31 -0.65 7.29 -21.36
CA VAL A 31 -0.70 8.54 -20.58
C VAL A 31 -1.17 8.21 -19.17
N PRO A 32 -0.24 8.02 -18.25
CA PRO A 32 -0.58 7.78 -16.87
C PRO A 32 -1.28 8.98 -16.21
N THR A 33 -2.43 8.72 -15.63
CA THR A 33 -3.17 9.64 -14.78
C THR A 33 -2.74 9.49 -13.33
N ALA A 34 -3.03 10.50 -12.50
CA ALA A 34 -2.85 10.40 -11.06
C ALA A 34 -3.60 9.19 -10.47
N ALA A 35 -4.68 8.71 -11.11
CA ALA A 35 -5.48 7.55 -10.70
C ALA A 35 -4.87 6.17 -11.06
N ASP A 36 -3.82 6.14 -11.89
CA ASP A 36 -3.31 4.89 -12.43
C ASP A 36 -2.56 4.04 -11.42
N ARG A 37 -2.88 2.75 -11.39
CA ARG A 37 -2.07 1.77 -10.66
C ARG A 37 -0.88 1.34 -11.53
N PRO A 38 0.30 1.11 -10.94
CA PRO A 38 1.48 0.68 -11.69
C PRO A 38 1.32 -0.71 -12.30
N THR A 39 0.40 -1.51 -11.77
CA THR A 39 0.25 -2.92 -12.10
C THR A 39 -1.21 -3.32 -12.22
N ASN A 40 -1.55 -4.04 -13.29
CA ASN A 40 -2.87 -4.64 -13.52
C ASN A 40 -2.83 -6.15 -13.29
N ILE A 41 -3.85 -6.66 -12.59
CA ILE A 41 -4.11 -8.08 -12.41
C ILE A 41 -5.21 -8.44 -13.39
N ASN A 42 -4.83 -9.21 -14.41
CA ASN A 42 -5.72 -9.65 -15.46
C ASN A 42 -6.00 -11.15 -15.35
N LEU A 43 -7.24 -11.53 -15.62
CA LEU A 43 -7.64 -12.91 -15.77
C LEU A 43 -7.38 -13.40 -17.20
N THR A 44 -7.35 -14.73 -17.38
CA THR A 44 -7.16 -15.35 -18.71
C THR A 44 -8.27 -15.01 -19.70
N ASN A 45 -9.45 -14.62 -19.22
CA ASN A 45 -10.55 -14.10 -20.04
C ASN A 45 -10.39 -12.63 -20.44
N GLY A 46 -9.29 -11.97 -20.07
CA GLY A 46 -9.00 -10.56 -20.39
C GLY A 46 -9.54 -9.53 -19.39
N ALA A 47 -10.27 -9.94 -18.34
CA ALA A 47 -10.81 -9.00 -17.35
C ALA A 47 -9.73 -8.49 -16.40
N THR A 48 -9.62 -7.16 -16.21
CA THR A 48 -8.84 -6.55 -15.12
C THR A 48 -9.63 -6.57 -13.82
N VAL A 49 -9.04 -7.11 -12.75
CA VAL A 49 -9.75 -7.39 -11.49
C VAL A 49 -9.20 -6.63 -10.27
N ASN A 50 -8.36 -5.62 -10.46
CA ASN A 50 -7.76 -4.86 -9.35
C ASN A 50 -8.79 -4.32 -8.34
N THR A 51 -9.91 -3.77 -8.82
CA THR A 51 -10.97 -3.22 -7.97
C THR A 51 -11.80 -4.29 -7.27
N ALA A 52 -11.79 -5.52 -7.78
CA ALA A 52 -12.45 -6.67 -7.16
C ALA A 52 -11.64 -7.25 -6.00
N ILE A 53 -10.33 -6.97 -5.93
CA ILE A 53 -9.44 -7.51 -4.90
C ILE A 53 -9.28 -6.46 -3.80
N THR A 54 -10.18 -6.50 -2.83
CA THR A 54 -10.22 -5.57 -1.69
C THR A 54 -9.66 -6.17 -0.40
N THR A 55 -9.38 -7.48 -0.38
CA THR A 55 -8.98 -8.22 0.83
C THR A 55 -7.70 -9.02 0.60
N GLY A 56 -7.15 -9.54 1.70
CA GLY A 56 -5.93 -10.33 1.71
C GLY A 56 -4.69 -9.52 1.36
N THR A 57 -3.57 -10.23 1.19
CA THR A 57 -2.26 -9.62 0.94
C THR A 57 -2.21 -8.88 -0.40
N ILE A 58 -2.85 -9.42 -1.44
CA ILE A 58 -2.92 -8.77 -2.75
C ILE A 58 -3.73 -7.49 -2.67
N GLY A 59 -4.87 -7.48 -1.96
CA GLY A 59 -5.65 -6.27 -1.74
C GLY A 59 -4.84 -5.19 -1.02
N GLY A 60 -4.12 -5.57 0.04
CA GLY A 60 -3.22 -4.66 0.77
C GLY A 60 -2.12 -4.07 -0.14
N LEU A 61 -1.44 -4.90 -0.93
CA LEU A 61 -0.41 -4.45 -1.88
C LEU A 61 -0.98 -3.54 -2.95
N LEU A 62 -2.16 -3.88 -3.49
CA LEU A 62 -2.86 -3.02 -4.44
C LEU A 62 -3.13 -1.67 -3.81
N THR A 63 -3.74 -1.63 -2.62
CA THR A 63 -4.03 -0.40 -1.87
C THR A 63 -2.78 0.45 -1.68
N MET A 64 -1.68 -0.12 -1.18
CA MET A 64 -0.43 0.61 -0.95
C MET A 64 0.23 1.14 -2.23
N GLY A 65 0.05 0.46 -3.37
CA GLY A 65 0.52 0.91 -4.67
C GLY A 65 -0.46 1.81 -5.43
N GLY A 66 -1.64 2.10 -4.86
CA GLY A 66 -2.65 2.97 -5.45
C GLY A 66 -2.56 4.42 -4.97
N VAL A 67 -3.56 5.20 -5.35
CA VAL A 67 -3.65 6.66 -5.08
C VAL A 67 -5.04 7.05 -4.55
N ALA A 68 -5.64 6.17 -3.75
CA ALA A 68 -6.98 6.43 -3.23
C ALA A 68 -6.98 7.76 -2.44
N PRO A 69 -7.92 8.68 -2.69
CA PRO A 69 -7.98 9.95 -1.95
C PRO A 69 -8.10 9.70 -0.45
N GLY A 70 -7.29 10.40 0.35
CA GLY A 70 -7.30 10.29 1.81
C GLY A 70 -6.57 9.07 2.37
N GLU A 71 -5.97 8.22 1.53
CA GLU A 71 -5.13 7.10 1.97
C GLU A 71 -3.65 7.47 1.91
N ALA A 72 -2.91 7.25 3.01
CA ALA A 72 -1.45 7.41 3.02
C ALA A 72 -0.78 6.20 2.35
N THR A 73 -0.89 6.12 1.02
CA THR A 73 -0.22 5.10 0.20
C THR A 73 1.20 5.51 -0.14
N ILE A 74 2.04 4.57 -0.59
CA ILE A 74 3.40 4.89 -1.05
C ILE A 74 3.35 5.96 -2.13
N ARG A 75 2.41 5.82 -3.07
CA ARG A 75 2.32 6.73 -4.20
C ARG A 75 1.77 8.11 -3.84
N ASN A 76 0.81 8.19 -2.92
CA ASN A 76 0.31 9.49 -2.45
C ASN A 76 1.40 10.27 -1.70
N VAL A 77 2.17 9.60 -0.84
CA VAL A 77 3.32 10.25 -0.17
C VAL A 77 4.34 10.73 -1.19
N LEU A 78 4.66 9.90 -2.19
CA LEU A 78 5.59 10.31 -3.25
C LEU A 78 5.06 11.48 -4.08
N LEU A 79 3.76 11.52 -4.40
CA LEU A 79 3.13 12.64 -5.09
C LEU A 79 3.16 13.92 -4.24
N GLN A 80 2.89 13.83 -2.93
CA GLN A 80 3.01 14.98 -2.03
C GLN A 80 4.43 15.54 -2.01
N LEU A 81 5.44 14.67 -1.98
CA LEU A 81 6.83 15.11 -2.07
C LEU A 81 7.16 15.71 -3.44
N ASP A 82 6.61 15.16 -4.51
CA ASP A 82 6.77 15.69 -5.87
C ASP A 82 6.14 17.09 -5.99
N ASP A 83 4.89 17.26 -5.55
CA ASP A 83 4.19 18.55 -5.51
C ASP A 83 5.00 19.60 -4.74
N LEU A 84 5.63 19.21 -3.62
CA LEU A 84 6.51 20.09 -2.87
C LEU A 84 7.75 20.50 -3.67
N PHE A 85 8.42 19.54 -4.32
CA PHE A 85 9.60 19.84 -5.15
C PHE A 85 9.24 20.71 -6.35
N ASP A 86 8.09 20.46 -6.97
CA ASP A 86 7.55 21.23 -8.08
C ASP A 86 7.33 22.68 -7.67
N GLU A 87 6.77 22.92 -6.49
CA GLU A 87 6.58 24.27 -5.96
C GLU A 87 7.92 24.95 -5.64
N ILE A 88 8.84 24.25 -4.96
CA ILE A 88 10.18 24.78 -4.66
C ILE A 88 10.91 25.18 -5.95
N ALA A 89 10.88 24.33 -6.97
CA ALA A 89 11.50 24.59 -8.26
C ALA A 89 10.86 25.80 -8.94
N THR A 90 9.52 25.88 -8.91
CA THR A 90 8.76 26.99 -9.49
C THR A 90 9.07 28.32 -8.81
N ASP A 91 9.05 28.37 -7.48
CA ASP A 91 9.30 29.59 -6.71
C ASP A 91 10.76 30.07 -6.87
N LEU A 92 11.73 29.15 -6.84
CA LEU A 92 13.14 29.50 -7.05
C LEU A 92 13.42 29.97 -8.47
N ASN A 93 12.82 29.33 -9.48
CA ASN A 93 12.94 29.78 -10.86
C ASN A 93 12.26 31.14 -11.08
N ALA A 94 11.14 31.40 -10.42
CA ALA A 94 10.47 32.70 -10.46
C ALA A 94 11.36 33.80 -9.87
N LEU A 95 11.97 33.57 -8.70
CA LEU A 95 12.91 34.53 -8.11
C LEU A 95 14.16 34.70 -8.97
N GLN A 96 14.72 33.61 -9.51
CA GLN A 96 15.85 33.65 -10.44
C GLN A 96 15.54 34.56 -11.65
N ALA A 97 14.38 34.39 -12.29
CA ALA A 97 13.97 35.22 -13.42
C ALA A 97 13.83 36.72 -13.09
N THR A 98 13.55 37.05 -11.82
CA THR A 98 13.44 38.43 -11.33
C THR A 98 14.74 39.00 -10.76
N GLY A 99 15.85 38.27 -10.83
CA GLY A 99 17.16 38.71 -10.32
C GLY A 99 18.08 39.28 -11.41
N ARG A 100 19.32 39.56 -11.00
CA ARG A 100 20.46 39.81 -11.89
C ARG A 100 21.66 38.97 -11.47
N ASP A 101 22.37 38.45 -12.46
CA ASP A 101 23.57 37.65 -12.29
C ASP A 101 24.77 38.50 -11.80
N LEU A 102 25.93 37.87 -11.56
CA LEU A 102 27.14 38.57 -11.12
C LEU A 102 27.59 39.68 -12.09
N ASN A 103 27.28 39.51 -13.38
CA ASN A 103 27.65 40.42 -14.45
C ASN A 103 26.56 41.48 -14.72
N GLY A 104 25.46 41.47 -13.96
CA GLY A 104 24.32 42.38 -14.09
C GLY A 104 23.31 42.00 -15.17
N ASN A 105 23.47 40.84 -15.81
CA ASN A 105 22.54 40.35 -16.83
C ASN A 105 21.27 39.80 -16.20
N ILE A 106 20.18 39.88 -16.96
CA ILE A 106 18.92 39.19 -16.64
C ILE A 106 19.06 37.75 -17.12
N PRO A 107 18.70 36.74 -16.29
CA PRO A 107 18.73 35.33 -16.71
C PRO A 107 17.89 35.07 -17.96
N VAL A 108 18.41 34.25 -18.87
CA VAL A 108 17.67 33.82 -20.07
C VAL A 108 16.81 32.62 -19.70
N VAL A 109 15.52 32.82 -19.47
CA VAL A 109 14.57 31.75 -19.13
C VAL A 109 14.17 30.96 -20.40
N PRO A 110 14.06 29.61 -20.36
CA PRO A 110 14.34 28.72 -19.22
C PRO A 110 15.82 28.26 -19.14
N ASN A 111 16.68 28.73 -20.05
CA ASN A 111 18.08 28.29 -20.13
C ASN A 111 18.91 28.57 -18.88
N ASN A 112 18.54 29.57 -18.07
CA ASN A 112 19.18 29.94 -16.81
C ASN A 112 18.26 29.77 -15.59
N ASP A 113 17.19 28.98 -15.71
CA ASP A 113 16.44 28.50 -14.55
C ASP A 113 17.36 27.67 -13.65
N ILE A 114 17.16 27.72 -12.34
CA ILE A 114 17.93 26.91 -11.37
C ILE A 114 17.57 25.45 -11.55
N PHE A 115 16.28 25.16 -11.64
CA PHE A 115 15.74 23.82 -11.85
C PHE A 115 15.17 23.69 -13.26
N GLY A 116 15.66 22.71 -14.01
CA GLY A 116 15.12 22.34 -15.32
C GLY A 116 14.33 21.03 -15.24
N LEU A 117 13.23 20.96 -15.98
CA LEU A 117 12.44 19.75 -16.11
C LEU A 117 13.15 18.76 -17.03
N VAL A 118 13.40 17.54 -16.54
CA VAL A 118 13.97 16.44 -17.32
C VAL A 118 12.85 15.74 -18.09
N ALA A 119 13.07 15.51 -19.38
CA ALA A 119 12.18 14.70 -20.19
C ALA A 119 12.11 13.27 -19.63
N GLY A 120 10.91 12.79 -19.37
CA GLY A 120 10.65 11.47 -18.82
C GLY A 120 9.20 11.07 -19.06
N PRO A 121 8.85 9.79 -18.84
CA PRO A 121 7.46 9.35 -18.91
C PRO A 121 6.60 10.13 -17.88
N ASP A 122 5.30 10.29 -18.13
CA ASP A 122 4.43 11.14 -17.30
C ASP A 122 4.26 10.66 -15.83
N LEU A 123 4.73 9.46 -15.46
CA LEU A 123 4.82 8.99 -14.04
C LEU A 123 6.19 9.17 -13.40
N ALA A 124 7.16 9.73 -14.11
CA ALA A 124 8.40 10.08 -13.47
C ALA A 124 8.05 11.14 -12.40
N LEU A 125 8.24 10.77 -11.14
CA LEU A 125 8.29 11.69 -10.02
C LEU A 125 9.71 12.26 -9.94
N PHE A 126 9.87 13.41 -9.31
CA PHE A 126 11.14 14.10 -9.11
C PHE A 126 11.83 14.39 -10.45
N ARG A 127 11.09 15.00 -11.38
CA ARG A 127 11.59 15.31 -12.73
C ARG A 127 12.47 16.54 -12.80
N TYR A 128 12.62 17.27 -11.70
CA TYR A 128 13.48 18.43 -11.65
C TYR A 128 14.94 18.03 -11.45
N SER A 129 15.83 18.69 -12.19
CA SER A 129 17.28 18.60 -12.02
C SER A 129 17.86 20.01 -12.00
N ILE A 130 19.02 20.19 -11.38
CA ILE A 130 19.72 21.47 -11.47
C ILE A 130 20.19 21.68 -12.91
N ASN A 131 19.90 22.84 -13.46
CA ASN A 131 20.26 23.18 -14.83
C ASN A 131 21.78 23.17 -15.02
N SER A 132 22.25 22.43 -16.03
CA SER A 132 23.67 22.29 -16.35
C SER A 132 24.39 23.63 -16.58
N ASN A 133 23.70 24.66 -17.08
CA ASN A 133 24.30 25.99 -17.25
C ASN A 133 24.66 26.61 -15.90
N ILE A 134 23.79 26.49 -14.89
CA ILE A 134 24.04 26.97 -13.53
C ILE A 134 25.15 26.17 -12.86
N VAL A 135 25.21 24.85 -13.08
CA VAL A 135 26.27 24.00 -12.54
C VAL A 135 27.63 24.36 -13.15
N ASN A 136 27.67 24.56 -14.47
CA ASN A 136 28.91 24.87 -15.19
C ASN A 136 29.40 26.30 -14.92
N ASP A 137 28.47 27.23 -14.70
CA ASP A 137 28.78 28.61 -14.38
C ASP A 137 27.83 29.15 -13.27
N PRO A 138 28.23 29.04 -11.99
CA PRO A 138 27.47 29.57 -10.87
C PRO A 138 27.33 31.09 -10.87
N THR A 139 28.10 31.82 -11.69
CA THR A 139 27.98 33.28 -11.79
C THR A 139 26.65 33.71 -12.43
N LEU A 140 25.96 32.77 -13.09
CA LEU A 140 24.63 32.92 -13.67
C LEU A 140 23.50 32.89 -12.64
N ILE A 141 23.78 32.59 -11.37
CA ILE A 141 22.79 32.70 -10.29
C ILE A 141 22.47 34.18 -10.07
N ALA A 142 21.18 34.50 -10.15
CA ALA A 142 20.69 35.85 -10.16
C ALA A 142 20.54 36.42 -8.74
N ALA A 143 21.64 36.51 -7.99
CA ALA A 143 21.63 36.88 -6.57
C ALA A 143 21.23 38.34 -6.29
N ALA A 144 21.46 39.23 -7.26
CA ALA A 144 21.16 40.66 -7.13
C ALA A 144 19.70 40.97 -7.48
N SER A 145 19.18 42.08 -6.95
CA SER A 145 17.80 42.49 -7.23
C SER A 145 17.67 43.15 -8.61
N ASN A 146 16.55 42.91 -9.30
CA ASN A 146 16.21 43.60 -10.54
C ASN A 146 15.35 44.87 -10.33
N VAL A 147 15.22 45.38 -9.09
CA VAL A 147 14.50 46.64 -8.86
C VAL A 147 15.20 47.77 -9.64
N SER A 148 14.44 48.44 -10.51
CA SER A 148 14.93 49.49 -11.41
C SER A 148 15.71 50.56 -10.63
N GLY A 149 16.97 50.79 -11.05
CA GLY A 149 17.86 51.80 -10.44
C GLY A 149 18.61 51.34 -9.19
N ALA A 150 18.47 50.07 -8.76
CA ALA A 150 19.06 49.54 -7.53
C ALA A 150 20.05 48.39 -7.75
N PHE A 151 20.57 48.18 -8.97
CA PHE A 151 21.66 47.21 -9.15
C PHE A 151 22.94 47.82 -8.55
N GLU A 152 23.26 47.42 -7.32
CA GLU A 152 24.43 47.90 -6.57
C GLU A 152 25.75 47.25 -7.04
N GLY A 153 25.70 46.44 -8.11
CA GLY A 153 26.85 45.71 -8.61
C GLY A 153 27.19 44.47 -7.78
N ALA A 154 28.44 44.02 -7.89
CA ALA A 154 28.93 42.85 -7.16
C ALA A 154 28.81 43.08 -5.63
N GLY A 155 28.02 42.23 -4.97
CA GLY A 155 27.74 42.31 -3.53
C GLY A 155 26.26 42.48 -3.18
N ASP A 156 25.40 42.78 -4.15
CA ASP A 156 23.95 42.74 -3.94
C ASP A 156 23.45 41.29 -3.84
N GLY A 157 23.08 40.87 -2.64
CA GLY A 157 22.53 39.55 -2.35
C GLY A 157 21.04 39.55 -2.02
N ARG A 158 20.31 40.63 -2.31
CA ARG A 158 18.89 40.75 -1.89
C ARG A 158 17.99 39.70 -2.52
N ASN A 159 18.19 39.31 -3.77
CA ASN A 159 17.39 38.25 -4.39
C ASN A 159 17.78 36.88 -3.81
N ALA A 160 19.06 36.64 -3.54
CA ALA A 160 19.50 35.45 -2.82
C ALA A 160 18.91 35.36 -1.40
N LEU A 161 18.73 36.50 -0.71
CA LEU A 161 18.03 36.55 0.57
C LEU A 161 16.55 36.19 0.42
N LEU A 162 15.86 36.68 -0.63
CA LEU A 162 14.48 36.28 -0.91
C LEU A 162 14.37 34.78 -1.19
N MET A 163 15.30 34.21 -1.96
CA MET A 163 15.37 32.77 -2.20
C MET A 163 15.53 31.97 -0.90
N ALA A 164 16.38 32.43 0.01
CA ALA A 164 16.55 31.81 1.33
C ALA A 164 15.29 31.94 2.20
N GLN A 165 14.57 33.06 2.10
CA GLN A 165 13.35 33.31 2.88
C GLN A 165 12.17 32.41 2.47
N LEU A 166 12.19 31.82 1.26
CA LEU A 166 11.17 30.87 0.81
C LEU A 166 10.98 29.70 1.78
N GLU A 167 12.05 29.25 2.46
CA GLU A 167 11.97 28.18 3.47
C GLU A 167 10.90 28.46 4.54
N THR A 168 10.79 29.72 4.94
CA THR A 168 9.87 30.18 6.00
C THR A 168 8.65 30.91 5.47
N SER A 169 8.58 31.15 4.15
CA SER A 169 7.45 31.83 3.55
C SER A 169 6.23 30.93 3.58
N ILE A 170 5.06 31.53 3.82
CA ILE A 170 3.81 30.87 3.48
C ILE A 170 3.77 30.82 1.95
N THR A 171 3.82 29.60 1.43
CA THR A 171 3.93 29.34 -0.01
C THR A 171 2.55 29.25 -0.63
N ASN A 172 2.52 29.02 -1.94
CA ASN A 172 1.35 29.03 -2.81
C ASN A 172 0.13 28.24 -2.28
N ALA A 173 -1.04 28.59 -2.79
CA ALA A 173 -2.31 27.93 -2.49
C ALA A 173 -2.33 26.44 -2.88
N SER A 174 -1.46 26.02 -3.82
CA SER A 174 -1.24 24.61 -4.22
C SER A 174 -0.88 23.71 -3.03
N LEU A 175 -0.02 24.19 -2.13
CA LEU A 175 0.41 23.48 -0.91
C LEU A 175 -0.53 23.73 0.28
N GLY A 176 -1.60 24.49 0.09
CA GLY A 176 -2.57 24.80 1.14
C GLY A 176 -2.20 26.01 2.00
N ASN A 177 -1.39 26.95 1.49
CA ASN A 177 -0.94 28.15 2.20
C ASN A 177 -0.22 27.83 3.52
N ILE A 178 0.79 26.96 3.45
CA ILE A 178 1.68 26.62 4.58
C ILE A 178 3.14 26.77 4.15
N THR A 179 4.07 26.69 5.10
CA THR A 179 5.51 26.65 4.79
C THR A 179 5.91 25.29 4.22
N TYR A 180 7.02 25.21 3.49
CA TYR A 180 7.55 23.93 3.01
C TYR A 180 7.82 22.96 4.18
N GLY A 181 8.34 23.48 5.30
CA GLY A 181 8.59 22.70 6.51
C GLY A 181 7.30 22.12 7.10
N ASP A 182 6.25 22.93 7.19
CA ASP A 182 4.93 22.47 7.67
C ASP A 182 4.31 21.45 6.73
N TYR A 183 4.49 21.60 5.41
CA TYR A 183 3.99 20.65 4.42
C TYR A 183 4.62 19.25 4.60
N ILE A 184 5.95 19.19 4.75
CA ILE A 184 6.66 17.93 5.06
C ILE A 184 6.20 17.37 6.40
N ALA A 185 6.14 18.22 7.45
CA ALA A 185 5.74 17.80 8.78
C ALA A 185 4.32 17.22 8.80
N ASN A 186 3.39 17.83 8.08
CA ASN A 186 2.02 17.33 7.91
C ASN A 186 1.99 16.00 7.16
N THR A 187 2.75 15.87 6.08
CA THR A 187 2.85 14.62 5.31
C THR A 187 3.37 13.47 6.19
N VAL A 188 4.46 13.70 6.93
CA VAL A 188 5.04 12.71 7.85
C VAL A 188 4.08 12.39 9.00
N SER A 189 3.41 13.40 9.56
CA SER A 189 2.43 13.22 10.63
C SER A 189 1.25 12.36 10.19
N GLN A 190 0.67 12.65 9.02
CA GLN A 190 -0.43 11.86 8.44
C GLN A 190 -0.01 10.41 8.19
N LEU A 191 1.19 10.20 7.65
CA LEU A 191 1.75 8.85 7.45
C LEU A 191 1.91 8.12 8.80
N GLY A 192 2.43 8.80 9.82
CA GLY A 192 2.61 8.24 11.16
C GLY A 192 1.28 7.84 11.82
N VAL A 193 0.28 8.72 11.76
CA VAL A 193 -1.08 8.45 12.27
C VAL A 193 -1.69 7.26 11.53
N ARG A 194 -1.62 7.23 10.19
CA ARG A 194 -2.18 6.12 9.40
C ARG A 194 -1.47 4.81 9.69
N SER A 195 -0.14 4.81 9.76
CA SER A 195 0.66 3.62 10.09
C SER A 195 0.31 3.07 11.47
N SER A 196 0.15 3.94 12.47
CA SER A 196 -0.24 3.54 13.82
C SER A 196 -1.65 2.93 13.85
N ALA A 197 -2.60 3.57 13.17
CA ALA A 197 -3.97 3.06 13.06
C ALA A 197 -4.00 1.68 12.37
N THR A 198 -3.34 1.52 11.22
CA THR A 198 -3.29 0.25 10.49
C THR A 198 -2.58 -0.86 11.28
N SER A 199 -1.55 -0.53 12.06
CA SER A 199 -0.92 -1.50 12.97
C SER A 199 -1.90 -1.98 14.05
N GLY A 200 -2.65 -1.07 14.66
CA GLY A 200 -3.67 -1.42 15.65
C GLY A 200 -4.82 -2.27 15.07
N GLU A 201 -5.26 -1.95 13.85
CA GLU A 201 -6.25 -2.75 13.11
C GLU A 201 -5.73 -4.16 12.82
N TYR A 202 -4.47 -4.28 12.39
CA TYR A 202 -3.81 -5.56 12.14
C TYR A 202 -3.73 -6.44 13.40
N ASP A 203 -3.28 -5.88 14.51
CA ASP A 203 -3.18 -6.60 15.78
C ASP A 203 -4.56 -7.03 16.30
N THR A 204 -5.56 -6.17 16.14
CA THR A 204 -6.96 -6.50 16.47
C THR A 204 -7.47 -7.68 15.63
N ALA A 205 -7.28 -7.62 14.31
CA ALA A 205 -7.70 -8.69 13.41
C ALA A 205 -6.98 -10.02 13.72
N LYS A 206 -5.68 -9.95 14.04
CA LYS A 206 -4.88 -11.11 14.46
C LYS A 206 -5.42 -11.74 15.74
N ASN A 207 -5.76 -10.94 16.74
CA ASN A 207 -6.34 -11.42 18.00
C ASN A 207 -7.74 -12.04 17.82
N ILE A 208 -8.55 -11.49 16.91
CA ILE A 208 -9.84 -12.08 16.54
C ILE A 208 -9.64 -13.45 15.89
N ILE A 209 -8.72 -13.57 14.92
CA ILE A 209 -8.40 -14.84 14.27
C ILE A 209 -7.92 -15.87 15.30
N PHE A 210 -7.04 -15.48 16.20
CA PHE A 210 -6.58 -16.34 17.30
C PHE A 210 -7.76 -16.85 18.15
N SER A 211 -8.64 -15.95 18.59
CA SER A 211 -9.82 -16.30 19.40
C SER A 211 -10.80 -17.22 18.67
N ILE A 212 -11.00 -17.02 17.36
CA ILE A 212 -11.83 -17.89 16.52
C ILE A 212 -11.20 -19.27 16.40
N ASN A 213 -9.88 -19.34 16.19
CA ASN A 213 -9.17 -20.62 16.11
C ASN A 213 -9.22 -21.39 17.43
N GLU A 214 -9.11 -20.71 18.58
CA GLU A 214 -9.28 -21.34 19.90
C GLU A 214 -10.70 -21.91 20.07
N ARG A 215 -11.73 -21.14 19.71
CA ARG A 215 -13.14 -21.63 19.77
C ARG A 215 -13.39 -22.79 18.80
N LYS A 216 -12.82 -22.72 17.60
CA LYS A 216 -12.93 -23.79 16.61
C LYS A 216 -12.23 -25.05 17.10
N GLN A 217 -11.06 -24.93 17.73
CA GLN A 217 -10.39 -26.05 18.38
C GLN A 217 -11.23 -26.59 19.54
N ALA A 218 -11.83 -25.75 20.38
CA ALA A 218 -12.70 -26.20 21.46
C ALA A 218 -13.94 -26.99 20.96
N PHE A 219 -14.50 -26.62 19.81
CA PHE A 219 -15.64 -27.32 19.21
C PHE A 219 -15.24 -28.57 18.40
N SER A 220 -14.10 -28.51 17.70
CA SER A 220 -13.57 -29.61 16.89
C SER A 220 -12.77 -30.61 17.71
N SER A 221 -12.38 -30.26 18.92
CA SER A 221 -11.82 -31.18 19.91
C SER A 221 -12.95 -32.05 20.40
N VAL A 222 -13.02 -33.24 19.84
CA VAL A 222 -13.75 -34.36 20.43
C VAL A 222 -13.28 -34.47 21.88
N ASN A 223 -14.22 -34.42 22.82
CA ASN A 223 -13.89 -34.55 24.22
C ASN A 223 -13.38 -35.98 24.46
N ILE A 224 -12.07 -36.16 24.63
CA ILE A 224 -11.43 -37.47 24.87
C ILE A 224 -12.12 -38.19 26.03
N ASP A 225 -12.65 -37.46 27.01
CA ASP A 225 -13.39 -38.05 28.12
C ASP A 225 -14.76 -38.60 27.67
N GLU A 226 -15.47 -37.92 26.76
CA GLU A 226 -16.70 -38.46 26.16
C GLU A 226 -16.42 -39.64 25.23
N GLU A 227 -15.34 -39.58 24.45
CA GLU A 227 -14.93 -40.68 23.59
C GLU A 227 -14.48 -41.89 24.42
N MET A 228 -13.78 -41.66 25.54
CA MET A 228 -13.38 -42.69 26.49
C MET A 228 -14.58 -43.27 27.26
N VAL A 229 -15.55 -42.45 27.66
CA VAL A 229 -16.82 -42.93 28.25
C VAL A 229 -17.59 -43.78 27.25
N ASN A 230 -17.67 -43.37 25.98
CA ASN A 230 -18.27 -44.17 24.92
C ASN A 230 -17.50 -45.47 24.69
N LEU A 231 -16.18 -45.44 24.73
CA LEU A 231 -15.31 -46.62 24.60
C LEU A 231 -15.53 -47.60 25.77
N VAL A 232 -15.57 -47.11 27.02
CA VAL A 232 -15.90 -47.92 28.21
C VAL A 232 -17.32 -48.48 28.12
N LYS A 233 -18.29 -47.70 27.63
CA LYS A 233 -19.67 -48.17 27.41
C LYS A 233 -19.72 -49.30 26.38
N PHE A 234 -18.99 -49.17 25.27
CA PHE A 234 -18.88 -50.24 24.27
C PHE A 234 -18.18 -51.49 24.81
N GLN A 235 -17.11 -51.33 25.61
CA GLN A 235 -16.44 -52.44 26.30
C GLN A 235 -17.40 -53.17 27.24
N ARG A 236 -18.14 -52.45 28.09
CA ARG A 236 -19.15 -53.05 28.99
C ARG A 236 -20.28 -53.74 28.24
N SER A 237 -20.74 -53.16 27.11
CA SER A 237 -21.75 -53.78 26.26
C SER A 237 -21.24 -55.07 25.62
N LEU A 238 -19.97 -55.11 25.23
CA LEU A 238 -19.32 -56.31 24.70
C LEU A 238 -19.20 -57.39 25.78
N GLU A 239 -18.76 -57.04 26.99
CA GLU A 239 -18.70 -57.96 28.13
C GLU A 239 -20.08 -58.54 28.48
N ALA A 240 -21.12 -57.70 28.49
CA ALA A 240 -22.49 -58.14 28.71
C ALA A 240 -22.97 -59.10 27.60
N SER A 241 -22.64 -58.80 26.34
CA SER A 241 -22.95 -59.68 25.20
C SER A 241 -22.23 -61.02 25.32
N GLN A 242 -20.96 -61.04 25.72
CA GLN A 242 -20.20 -62.27 25.97
C GLN A 242 -20.80 -63.11 27.10
N ARG A 243 -21.28 -62.49 28.18
CA ARG A 243 -21.99 -63.21 29.25
C ARG A 243 -23.31 -63.79 28.77
N ALA A 244 -24.07 -63.04 27.97
CA ALA A 244 -25.31 -63.55 27.36
C ALA A 244 -25.04 -64.75 26.46
N PHE A 245 -23.99 -64.71 25.62
CA PHE A 245 -23.58 -65.86 24.81
C PHE A 245 -23.19 -67.06 25.67
N ARG A 246 -22.44 -66.88 26.77
CA ARG A 246 -22.12 -67.98 27.69
C ARG A 246 -23.37 -68.59 28.32
N SER A 247 -24.32 -67.78 28.77
CA SER A 247 -25.58 -68.30 29.31
C SER A 247 -26.41 -69.03 28.26
N ILE A 248 -26.39 -68.58 27.00
CA ILE A 248 -27.00 -69.31 25.88
C ILE A 248 -26.29 -70.63 25.64
N ASP A 249 -24.95 -70.66 25.63
CA ASP A 249 -24.16 -71.88 25.49
C ASP A 249 -24.42 -72.89 26.62
N GLU A 250 -24.50 -72.42 27.88
CA GLU A 250 -24.83 -73.24 29.05
C GLU A 250 -26.27 -73.80 28.97
N ALA A 251 -27.23 -72.99 28.51
CA ALA A 251 -28.60 -73.44 28.29
C ALA A 251 -28.66 -74.48 27.15
N MET A 252 -27.95 -74.26 26.05
CA MET A 252 -27.84 -75.20 24.92
C MET A 252 -27.18 -76.51 25.33
N GLN A 253 -26.11 -76.47 26.14
CA GLN A 253 -25.46 -77.65 26.69
C GLN A 253 -26.40 -78.42 27.63
N THR A 254 -27.17 -77.72 28.47
CA THR A 254 -28.14 -78.35 29.38
C THR A 254 -29.26 -79.04 28.59
N ILE A 255 -29.82 -78.39 27.56
CA ILE A 255 -30.83 -78.99 26.69
C ILE A 255 -30.26 -80.22 25.96
N MET A 256 -29.04 -80.13 25.41
CA MET A 256 -28.39 -81.28 24.78
C MET A 256 -28.07 -82.41 25.77
N GLY A 257 -27.77 -82.08 27.03
CA GLY A 257 -27.56 -83.05 28.11
C GLY A 257 -28.83 -83.77 28.57
N MET A 258 -30.00 -83.13 28.45
CA MET A 258 -31.31 -83.72 28.78
C MET A 258 -31.86 -84.63 27.66
N VAL A 259 -31.34 -84.55 26.43
CA VAL A 259 -31.79 -85.34 25.26
C VAL A 259 -31.03 -86.67 25.11
N ARG A 260 -30.41 -87.18 26.18
CA ARG A 260 -29.77 -88.50 26.21
C ARG A 260 -30.55 -89.51 27.04
#